data_AF-W4P3A3-F1
#
_entry.id   AF-W4P3A3-F1
#
_cell.length_a   1.000
_cell.length_b   1.000
_cell.length_c   1.000
_cell.angle_alpha   90.00
_cell.angle_beta   90.00
_cell.angle_gamma   90.00
#
_symmetry.space_group_name_H-M   'P 1'
#
loop_
_entity.id
_entity.type
_entity.pdbx_description
1 polymer ?
#
loop_
_entity_poly.entity_id
_entity_poly.type
_entity_poly.pdbx_seq_one_letter_code
_entity_poly.pdbx_strand_id
1 'polypeptide(L)'
;MTQIYEPIFHLFSLPASHIPLPEKFTYPFHYTPHPLCVLAAEEVKRYIGSRKEWEAELSLGKMFGVLAVQDEQGTVGYLAAFSGNLAGRNDHPYFVPPVYDLLQPQGFFKIEEEQISAINSRIKELETDAAYVNLQEKLKVETQQAAEALQEAKTALKAAKQARDMRRQSSPAPSEEEQAAMIEESRFRKAEVKRMERKAQARLEALKAEIEVHEEAIREQKAERKERSAALQQKLFGRFRMLNAKGEVKDLCSIFAQTVGKVPPAGAGECALPKLLQYAYLHKLKPLAMAEFWWGGSPKTEIRCHGHYYPSCKGKCEPILQHMLRGLEVDENPLLAQSMGTKEPETVFEDEWLAVINKLPACFPYPESPKKRTAYTVSYGRNTRKPPVRCLSTGSTWLHQDCC
;
A
#
# COMPACT_ATOMS: atom_id res chain seq x y z
N MET A 1 27.64 -15.41 -14.17
CA MET A 1 27.34 -15.67 -15.59
C MET A 1 26.45 -14.56 -16.08
N THR A 2 27.02 -13.57 -16.77
CA THR A 2 26.27 -12.54 -17.49
C THR A 2 25.56 -13.24 -18.64
N GLN A 3 24.23 -13.34 -18.60
CA GLN A 3 23.47 -13.68 -19.80
C GLN A 3 23.80 -12.61 -20.85
N ILE A 4 24.40 -13.04 -21.95
CA ILE A 4 24.69 -12.17 -23.10
C ILE A 4 23.35 -12.01 -23.82
N TYR A 5 22.57 -11.02 -23.39
CA TYR A 5 21.44 -10.54 -24.18
C TYR A 5 21.99 -9.77 -25.38
N GLU A 6 21.35 -9.91 -26.54
CA GLU A 6 21.60 -8.98 -27.64
C GLU A 6 21.37 -7.55 -27.13
N PRO A 7 22.23 -6.59 -27.51
CA PRO A 7 22.08 -5.21 -27.07
C PRO A 7 20.73 -4.66 -27.56
N ILE A 8 19.86 -4.38 -26.60
CA ILE A 8 18.56 -3.76 -26.82
C ILE A 8 18.77 -2.28 -27.10
N PHE A 9 18.57 -1.90 -28.36
CA PHE A 9 18.58 -0.52 -28.83
C PHE A 9 17.66 -0.45 -30.06
N HIS A 10 16.52 0.21 -29.92
CA HIS A 10 15.55 0.31 -31.01
C HIS A 10 15.80 1.56 -31.83
N LEU A 11 15.95 1.40 -33.14
CA LEU A 11 15.92 2.51 -34.08
C LEU A 11 14.47 2.89 -34.35
N PHE A 12 14.21 4.18 -34.56
CA PHE A 12 12.89 4.65 -34.95
C PHE A 12 12.53 4.12 -36.34
N SER A 13 11.32 3.56 -36.46
CA SER A 13 10.82 3.02 -37.73
C SER A 13 10.55 4.13 -38.76
N LEU A 14 10.28 5.36 -38.28
CA LEU A 14 10.10 6.55 -39.08
C LEU A 14 11.22 7.57 -38.82
N PRO A 15 11.64 8.36 -39.82
CA PRO A 15 12.66 9.38 -39.62
C PRO A 15 12.25 10.39 -38.55
N ALA A 16 12.98 10.39 -37.43
CA ALA A 16 12.78 11.34 -36.32
C ALA A 16 13.67 12.59 -36.43
N SER A 17 14.41 12.75 -37.52
CA SER A 17 15.39 13.84 -37.72
C SER A 17 14.78 15.25 -37.74
N HIS A 18 13.48 15.36 -38.00
CA HIS A 18 12.74 16.62 -37.96
C HIS A 18 12.38 17.07 -36.54
N ILE A 19 12.51 16.18 -35.54
CA ILE A 19 12.22 16.50 -34.15
C ILE A 19 13.51 16.98 -33.49
N PRO A 20 13.55 18.21 -32.94
CA PRO A 20 14.74 18.70 -32.26
C PRO A 20 15.05 17.83 -31.04
N LEU A 21 16.34 17.60 -30.77
CA LEU A 21 16.75 16.89 -29.57
C LEU A 21 16.52 17.78 -28.33
N PRO A 22 16.10 17.20 -27.20
CA PRO A 22 15.94 17.97 -25.97
C PRO A 22 17.33 18.42 -25.47
N GLU A 23 17.41 19.68 -25.01
CA GLU A 23 18.63 20.23 -24.41
C GLU A 23 18.90 19.63 -23.03
N LYS A 24 17.82 19.42 -22.24
CA LYS A 24 17.85 18.84 -20.90
C LYS A 24 17.00 17.58 -20.84
N PHE A 25 17.35 16.68 -19.93
CA PHE A 25 16.58 15.49 -19.65
C PHE A 25 15.25 15.80 -18.97
N THR A 26 14.20 15.09 -19.34
CA THR A 26 12.84 15.29 -18.81
C THR A 26 12.76 15.18 -17.28
N TYR A 27 12.15 16.16 -16.61
CA TYR A 27 11.85 16.08 -15.18
C TYR A 27 10.78 15.02 -14.89
N PRO A 28 11.10 13.93 -14.16
CA PRO A 28 10.27 12.72 -14.20
C PRO A 28 8.97 12.77 -13.39
N PHE A 29 8.80 13.76 -12.51
CA PHE A 29 7.68 13.81 -11.56
C PHE A 29 6.55 14.75 -11.99
N HIS A 30 6.75 15.55 -13.05
CA HIS A 30 5.74 16.41 -13.65
C HIS A 30 6.23 16.89 -15.02
N TYR A 31 5.70 16.32 -16.11
CA TYR A 31 6.18 16.63 -17.46
C TYR A 31 5.09 16.41 -18.51
N THR A 32 5.32 16.98 -19.69
CA THR A 32 4.66 16.54 -20.93
C THR A 32 5.69 15.73 -21.74
N PRO A 33 5.34 14.53 -22.23
CA PRO A 33 6.27 13.71 -23.00
C PRO A 33 6.87 14.44 -24.20
N HIS A 34 8.18 14.32 -24.38
CA HIS A 34 8.85 14.83 -25.57
C HIS A 34 8.36 14.09 -26.84
N PRO A 35 8.24 14.74 -28.02
CA PRO A 35 7.75 14.09 -29.24
C PRO A 35 8.51 12.81 -29.63
N LEU A 36 9.81 12.74 -29.40
CA LEU A 36 10.60 11.49 -29.58
C LEU A 36 10.07 10.34 -28.71
N CYS A 37 9.70 10.62 -27.47
CA CYS A 37 9.16 9.61 -26.57
C CYS A 37 7.73 9.23 -26.95
N VAL A 38 6.94 10.16 -27.50
CA VAL A 38 5.61 9.84 -28.03
C VAL A 38 5.74 8.87 -29.22
N LEU A 39 6.65 9.13 -30.16
CA LEU A 39 6.91 8.21 -31.28
C LEU A 39 7.36 6.83 -30.78
N ALA A 40 8.33 6.77 -29.88
CA ALA A 40 8.78 5.51 -29.28
C ALA A 40 7.63 4.78 -28.59
N ALA A 41 6.81 5.49 -27.80
CA ALA A 41 5.67 4.90 -27.11
C ALA A 41 4.64 4.32 -28.08
N GLU A 42 4.36 4.97 -29.21
CA GLU A 42 3.47 4.41 -30.24
C GLU A 42 4.03 3.13 -30.88
N GLU A 43 5.35 3.04 -31.09
CA GLU A 43 5.99 1.81 -31.53
C GLU A 43 5.88 0.68 -30.49
N VAL A 44 6.11 1.00 -29.21
CA VAL A 44 5.92 0.03 -28.11
C VAL A 44 4.45 -0.40 -28.01
N LYS A 45 3.48 0.52 -28.09
CA LYS A 45 2.04 0.23 -28.07
C LYS A 45 1.63 -0.72 -29.19
N ARG A 46 2.15 -0.50 -30.41
CA ARG A 46 1.92 -1.41 -31.55
C ARG A 46 2.52 -2.78 -31.28
N TYR A 47 3.74 -2.83 -30.75
CA TYR A 47 4.40 -4.08 -30.41
C TYR A 47 3.60 -4.87 -29.37
N ILE A 48 3.25 -4.29 -28.23
CA ILE A 48 2.48 -4.98 -27.17
C ILE A 48 1.06 -5.34 -27.64
N GLY A 49 0.42 -4.49 -28.46
CA GLY A 49 -0.90 -4.77 -29.03
C GLY A 49 -0.91 -5.94 -30.03
N SER A 50 0.24 -6.28 -30.62
CA SER A 50 0.37 -7.44 -31.52
C SER A 50 0.53 -8.79 -30.79
N ARG A 51 0.78 -8.77 -29.47
CA ARG A 51 1.12 -9.93 -28.65
C ARG A 51 -0.11 -10.52 -27.97
N LYS A 52 -0.80 -11.42 -28.67
CA LYS A 52 -2.01 -12.11 -28.18
C LYS A 52 -1.75 -12.90 -26.89
N GLU A 53 -0.55 -13.43 -26.73
CA GLU A 53 -0.11 -14.15 -25.54
C GLU A 53 -0.11 -13.30 -24.26
N TRP A 54 -0.10 -11.97 -24.39
CA TRP A 54 -0.12 -11.04 -23.25
C TRP A 54 -1.49 -10.42 -23.00
N GLU A 55 -2.47 -10.65 -23.87
CA GLU A 55 -3.77 -9.97 -23.86
C GLU A 55 -4.48 -10.08 -22.50
N ALA A 56 -4.53 -11.28 -21.92
CA ALA A 56 -5.18 -11.52 -20.63
C ALA A 56 -4.55 -10.67 -19.52
N GLU A 57 -3.22 -10.64 -19.40
CA GLU A 57 -2.54 -9.85 -18.38
C GLU A 57 -2.61 -8.35 -18.66
N LEU A 58 -2.43 -7.95 -19.92
CA LEU A 58 -2.47 -6.55 -20.33
C LEU A 58 -3.87 -5.95 -20.19
N SER A 59 -4.93 -6.74 -20.29
CA SER A 59 -6.30 -6.28 -20.02
C SER A 59 -6.48 -5.77 -18.58
N LEU A 60 -5.72 -6.33 -17.62
CA LEU A 60 -5.76 -5.93 -16.21
C LEU A 60 -4.97 -4.63 -15.93
N GLY A 61 -4.19 -4.17 -16.89
CA GLY A 61 -3.41 -2.94 -16.77
C GLY A 61 -1.94 -3.15 -16.39
N LYS A 62 -1.04 -2.43 -17.05
CA LYS A 62 0.40 -2.43 -16.77
C LYS A 62 1.05 -1.11 -17.15
N MET A 63 2.10 -0.72 -16.41
CA MET A 63 2.91 0.44 -16.76
C MET A 63 4.05 0.05 -17.69
N PHE A 64 4.19 0.78 -18.79
CA PHE A 64 5.32 0.72 -19.71
C PHE A 64 6.08 2.03 -19.71
N GLY A 65 7.35 1.99 -20.08
CA GLY A 65 8.18 3.17 -20.21
C GLY A 65 9.04 3.11 -21.44
N VAL A 66 9.34 4.27 -22.00
CA VAL A 66 10.31 4.48 -23.06
C VAL A 66 11.33 5.51 -22.66
N LEU A 67 12.56 5.33 -23.12
CA LEU A 67 13.67 6.26 -22.92
C LEU A 67 14.31 6.53 -24.28
N ALA A 68 14.15 7.74 -24.79
CA ALA A 68 14.92 8.19 -25.94
C ALA A 68 16.38 8.32 -25.52
N VAL A 69 17.28 7.75 -26.31
CA VAL A 69 18.71 7.66 -26.02
C VAL A 69 19.55 7.98 -27.25
N GLN A 70 20.79 8.38 -27.01
CA GLN A 70 21.80 8.55 -28.05
C GLN A 70 23.00 7.64 -27.75
N ASP A 71 23.49 6.93 -28.76
CA ASP A 71 24.71 6.13 -28.65
C ASP A 71 25.99 6.98 -28.75
N GLU A 72 27.16 6.35 -28.63
CA GLU A 72 28.46 7.03 -28.71
C GLU A 72 28.74 7.59 -30.13
N GLN A 73 28.08 7.06 -31.16
CA GLN A 73 28.17 7.51 -32.55
C GLN A 73 27.22 8.69 -32.86
N GLY A 74 26.36 9.06 -31.91
CA GLY A 74 25.38 10.13 -32.09
C GLY A 74 24.04 9.66 -32.67
N THR A 75 23.86 8.36 -32.91
CA THR A 75 22.62 7.76 -33.39
C THR A 75 21.56 7.85 -32.31
N VAL A 76 20.38 8.34 -32.68
CA VAL A 76 19.25 8.48 -31.76
C VAL A 76 18.30 7.30 -31.93
N GLY A 77 17.99 6.65 -30.81
CA GLY A 77 17.10 5.51 -30.73
C GLY A 77 16.30 5.55 -29.42
N TYR A 78 15.70 4.42 -29.05
CA TYR A 78 14.99 4.30 -27.79
C TYR A 78 15.14 2.93 -27.14
N LEU A 79 14.90 2.92 -25.83
CA LEU A 79 14.77 1.73 -25.00
C LEU A 79 13.33 1.60 -24.54
N ALA A 80 12.88 0.37 -24.27
CA ALA A 80 11.56 0.08 -23.74
C ALA A 80 11.64 -0.78 -22.48
N ALA A 81 10.75 -0.56 -21.51
CA ALA A 81 10.64 -1.34 -20.29
C ALA A 81 9.20 -1.44 -19.80
N PHE A 82 8.96 -2.33 -18.83
CA PHE A 82 7.70 -2.46 -18.13
C PHE A 82 7.91 -2.58 -16.61
N SER A 83 6.87 -2.25 -15.83
CA SER A 83 6.89 -2.40 -14.38
C SER A 83 6.68 -3.85 -13.94
N GLY A 84 7.45 -4.33 -12.96
CA GLY A 84 7.34 -5.70 -12.45
C GLY A 84 7.79 -6.75 -13.47
N ASN A 85 7.01 -7.83 -13.61
CA ASN A 85 7.17 -8.86 -14.62
C ASN A 85 6.10 -8.76 -15.73
N LEU A 86 6.28 -9.50 -16.82
CA LEU A 86 5.32 -9.61 -17.92
C LEU A 86 5.25 -11.08 -18.36
N ALA A 87 4.04 -11.64 -18.43
CA ALA A 87 3.78 -13.04 -18.72
C ALA A 87 4.56 -14.01 -17.80
N GLY A 88 4.68 -13.64 -16.51
CA GLY A 88 5.38 -14.43 -15.51
C GLY A 88 6.91 -14.48 -15.66
N ARG A 89 7.49 -13.65 -16.53
CA ARG A 89 8.92 -13.59 -16.80
C ARG A 89 9.43 -12.16 -16.96
N ASN A 90 10.74 -11.98 -16.91
CA ASN A 90 11.38 -10.67 -17.06
C ASN A 90 12.19 -10.55 -18.36
N ASP A 91 12.57 -11.68 -18.96
CA ASP A 91 13.37 -11.79 -20.17
C ASP A 91 12.47 -11.72 -21.41
N HIS A 92 12.39 -10.54 -21.99
CA HIS A 92 11.70 -10.30 -23.25
C HIS A 92 12.63 -9.55 -24.20
N PRO A 93 12.93 -10.05 -25.42
CA PRO A 93 13.93 -9.45 -26.31
C PRO A 93 13.69 -7.97 -26.64
N TYR A 94 12.43 -7.53 -26.62
CA TYR A 94 12.05 -6.14 -26.93
C TYR A 94 12.25 -5.17 -25.77
N PHE A 95 12.40 -5.66 -24.54
CA PHE A 95 12.44 -4.85 -23.33
C PHE A 95 13.76 -5.01 -22.58
N VAL A 96 14.27 -3.92 -22.02
CA VAL A 96 15.50 -3.97 -21.22
C VAL A 96 15.35 -4.95 -20.04
N PRO A 97 16.42 -5.70 -19.69
CA PRO A 97 16.38 -6.63 -18.59
C PRO A 97 16.10 -5.93 -17.24
N PRO A 98 15.65 -6.68 -16.22
CA PRO A 98 15.51 -6.13 -14.88
C PRO A 98 16.88 -5.75 -14.31
N VAL A 99 16.92 -4.79 -13.39
CA VAL A 99 18.16 -4.44 -12.65
C VAL A 99 18.72 -5.64 -11.90
N TYR A 100 17.82 -6.44 -11.33
CA TYR A 100 18.12 -7.71 -10.69
C TYR A 100 16.98 -8.69 -10.96
N ASP A 101 17.29 -9.92 -11.39
CA ASP A 101 16.27 -10.91 -11.73
C ASP A 101 15.81 -11.71 -10.50
N LEU A 102 14.57 -11.44 -10.09
CA LEU A 102 13.90 -12.09 -8.95
C LEU A 102 13.36 -13.49 -9.27
N LEU A 103 13.16 -13.80 -10.56
CA LEU A 103 12.37 -14.95 -10.99
C LEU A 103 13.22 -16.21 -11.21
N GLN A 104 14.53 -16.14 -10.96
CA GLN A 104 15.41 -17.29 -11.07
C GLN A 104 15.00 -18.38 -10.08
N PRO A 105 14.60 -19.59 -10.53
CA PRO A 105 14.08 -20.64 -9.65
C PRO A 105 15.08 -21.08 -8.56
N GLN A 106 16.37 -21.08 -8.89
CA GLN A 106 17.46 -21.40 -7.97
C GLN A 106 18.03 -20.17 -7.25
N GLY A 107 17.43 -18.99 -7.45
CA GLY A 107 17.80 -17.78 -6.77
C GLY A 107 17.39 -17.83 -5.30
N PHE A 108 18.19 -17.22 -4.42
CA PHE A 108 17.90 -17.18 -2.98
C PHE A 108 16.51 -16.61 -2.67
N PHE A 109 15.96 -15.76 -3.55
CA PHE A 109 14.64 -15.16 -3.37
C PHE A 109 13.53 -16.19 -3.49
N LYS A 110 13.54 -17.01 -4.54
CA LYS A 110 12.53 -18.05 -4.76
C LYS A 110 12.56 -19.14 -3.69
N ILE A 111 13.76 -19.55 -3.29
CA ILE A 111 13.96 -20.55 -2.23
C ILE A 111 13.38 -20.05 -0.90
N GLU A 112 13.71 -18.82 -0.49
CA GLU A 112 13.19 -18.28 0.79
C GLU A 112 11.70 -17.91 0.71
N GLU A 113 11.22 -17.44 -0.45
CA GLU A 113 9.79 -17.19 -0.70
C GLU A 113 8.96 -18.47 -0.52
N GLU A 114 9.45 -19.62 -0.99
CA GLU A 114 8.81 -20.92 -0.79
C GLU A 114 8.76 -21.32 0.69
N GLN A 115 9.85 -21.09 1.45
CA GLN A 115 9.88 -21.34 2.89
C GLN A 115 8.88 -20.46 3.65
N ILE A 116 8.80 -19.17 3.30
CA ILE A 116 7.81 -18.24 3.88
C ILE A 116 6.38 -18.67 3.52
N SER A 117 6.17 -19.15 2.28
CA SER A 117 4.88 -19.69 1.84
C SER A 117 4.49 -20.94 2.63
N ALA A 118 5.42 -21.84 2.91
CA ALA A 118 5.20 -23.02 3.75
C ALA A 118 4.78 -22.62 5.18
N ILE A 119 5.40 -21.58 5.76
CA ILE A 119 4.97 -21.03 7.07
C ILE A 119 3.55 -20.47 7.00
N ASN A 120 3.17 -19.76 5.93
CA ASN A 120 1.80 -19.29 5.76
C ASN A 120 0.79 -20.45 5.72
N SER A 121 1.11 -21.53 5.00
CA SER A 121 0.28 -22.73 4.98
C SER A 121 0.16 -23.34 6.37
N ARG A 122 1.27 -23.45 7.13
CA ARG A 122 1.26 -23.96 8.50
C ARG A 122 0.47 -23.09 9.48
N ILE A 123 0.55 -21.77 9.36
CA ILE A 123 -0.28 -20.84 10.15
C ILE A 123 -1.76 -21.11 9.85
N LYS A 124 -2.12 -21.27 8.57
CA LYS A 124 -3.50 -21.55 8.17
C LYS A 124 -3.98 -22.90 8.71
N GLU A 125 -3.13 -23.93 8.66
CA GLU A 125 -3.42 -25.24 9.25
C GLU A 125 -3.68 -25.11 10.75
N LEU A 126 -2.83 -24.41 11.50
CA LEU A 126 -3.02 -24.17 12.95
C LEU A 126 -4.29 -23.35 13.26
N GLU A 127 -4.58 -22.31 12.48
CA GLU A 127 -5.77 -21.47 12.65
C GLU A 127 -7.08 -22.21 12.32
N THR A 128 -7.01 -23.25 11.48
CA THR A 128 -8.16 -24.07 11.09
C THR A 128 -8.18 -25.44 11.75
N ASP A 129 -7.26 -25.68 12.70
CA ASP A 129 -7.16 -26.95 13.41
C ASP A 129 -8.47 -27.24 14.17
N ALA A 130 -8.99 -28.46 14.00
CA ALA A 130 -10.27 -28.84 14.55
C ALA A 130 -10.27 -28.81 16.08
N ALA A 131 -9.17 -29.17 16.74
CA ALA A 131 -9.08 -29.12 18.19
C ALA A 131 -9.11 -27.67 18.68
N TYR A 132 -8.35 -26.78 18.04
CA TYR A 132 -8.35 -25.34 18.34
C TYR A 132 -9.74 -24.71 18.19
N VAL A 133 -10.39 -24.91 17.04
CA VAL A 133 -11.74 -24.37 16.76
C VAL A 133 -12.77 -24.90 17.77
N ASN A 134 -12.69 -26.19 18.11
CA ASN A 134 -13.57 -26.78 19.11
C ASN A 134 -13.35 -26.22 20.51
N LEU A 135 -12.09 -25.93 20.89
CA LEU A 135 -11.78 -25.28 22.17
C LEU A 135 -12.35 -23.87 22.24
N GLN A 136 -12.23 -23.10 21.15
CA GLN A 136 -12.80 -21.74 21.07
C GLN A 136 -14.33 -21.75 21.22
N GLU A 137 -15.03 -22.65 20.52
CA GLU A 137 -16.49 -22.75 20.65
C GLU A 137 -16.87 -23.25 22.05
N LYS A 138 -16.12 -24.20 22.62
CA LYS A 138 -16.34 -24.67 24.00
C LYS A 138 -16.16 -23.56 25.03
N LEU A 139 -15.11 -22.74 24.91
CA LEU A 139 -14.89 -21.59 25.80
C LEU A 139 -16.07 -20.61 25.70
N LYS A 140 -16.53 -20.30 24.48
CA LYS A 140 -17.67 -19.41 24.24
C LYS A 140 -18.94 -19.94 24.88
N VAL A 141 -19.28 -21.22 24.67
CA VAL A 141 -20.45 -21.87 25.26
C VAL A 141 -20.38 -21.89 26.78
N GLU A 142 -19.26 -22.33 27.37
CA GLU A 142 -19.09 -22.38 28.83
C GLU A 142 -19.10 -20.97 29.45
N THR A 143 -18.57 -19.97 28.76
CA THR A 143 -18.63 -18.57 29.22
C THR A 143 -20.08 -18.07 29.28
N GLN A 144 -20.87 -18.36 28.25
CA GLN A 144 -22.28 -17.99 28.21
C GLN A 144 -23.07 -18.72 29.30
N GLN A 145 -22.92 -20.04 29.42
CA GLN A 145 -23.59 -20.85 30.44
C GLN A 145 -23.23 -20.41 31.86
N ALA A 146 -21.95 -20.12 32.12
CA ALA A 146 -21.50 -19.61 33.41
C ALA A 146 -22.12 -18.24 33.73
N ALA A 147 -22.18 -17.33 32.75
CA ALA A 147 -22.77 -16.01 32.93
C ALA A 147 -24.28 -16.09 33.23
N GLU A 148 -25.01 -16.92 32.48
CA GLU A 148 -26.45 -17.15 32.67
C GLU A 148 -26.73 -17.76 34.05
N ALA A 149 -26.02 -18.84 34.43
CA ALA A 149 -26.19 -19.51 35.72
C ALA A 149 -25.85 -18.58 36.90
N LEU A 150 -24.80 -17.77 36.79
CA LEU A 150 -24.45 -16.79 37.82
C LEU A 150 -25.47 -15.66 37.92
N GLN A 151 -26.04 -15.22 36.79
CA GLN A 151 -27.08 -14.20 36.77
C GLN A 151 -28.37 -14.71 37.40
N GLU A 152 -28.77 -15.95 37.10
CA GLU A 152 -29.91 -16.61 37.73
C GLU A 152 -29.70 -16.73 39.25
N ALA A 153 -28.54 -17.23 39.67
CA ALA A 153 -28.21 -17.38 41.08
C ALA A 153 -28.18 -16.03 41.84
N LYS A 154 -27.66 -14.96 41.23
CA LYS A 154 -27.71 -13.59 41.78
C LYS A 154 -29.14 -13.06 41.89
N THR A 155 -29.98 -13.35 40.92
CA THR A 155 -31.40 -12.96 40.92
C THR A 155 -32.16 -13.69 42.03
N ALA A 156 -31.95 -15.00 42.17
CA ALA A 156 -32.50 -15.80 43.26
C ALA A 156 -32.02 -15.32 44.64
N LEU A 157 -30.75 -14.90 44.76
CA LEU A 157 -30.21 -14.33 45.99
C LEU A 157 -30.93 -13.01 46.37
N LYS A 158 -31.21 -12.15 45.38
CA LYS A 158 -31.96 -10.89 45.57
C LYS A 158 -33.41 -11.15 45.98
N ALA A 159 -34.09 -12.07 45.31
CA ALA A 159 -35.47 -12.45 45.64
C ALA A 159 -35.56 -13.06 47.05
N ALA A 160 -34.64 -13.95 47.41
CA ALA A 160 -34.59 -14.53 48.76
C ALA A 160 -34.30 -13.48 49.83
N LYS A 161 -33.47 -12.46 49.53
CA LYS A 161 -33.27 -11.31 50.44
C LYS A 161 -34.57 -10.55 50.65
N GLN A 162 -35.29 -10.23 49.57
CA GLN A 162 -36.57 -9.52 49.64
C GLN A 162 -37.63 -10.31 50.42
N ALA A 163 -37.75 -11.62 50.19
CA ALA A 163 -38.67 -12.49 50.94
C ALA A 163 -38.34 -12.50 52.45
N ARG A 164 -37.05 -12.57 52.81
CA ARG A 164 -36.62 -12.47 54.21
C ARG A 164 -36.92 -11.11 54.81
N ASP A 165 -36.70 -10.02 54.07
CA ASP A 165 -37.00 -8.66 54.55
C ASP A 165 -38.51 -8.47 54.76
N MET A 166 -39.37 -9.02 53.90
CA MET A 166 -40.83 -9.04 54.10
C MET A 166 -41.25 -9.87 55.31
N ARG A 167 -40.67 -11.07 55.49
CA ARG A 167 -40.98 -11.94 56.65
C ARG A 167 -40.60 -11.30 58.00
N ARG A 168 -39.54 -10.48 58.04
CA ARG A 168 -39.18 -9.71 59.23
C ARG A 168 -40.22 -8.66 59.62
N GLN A 169 -40.99 -8.18 58.64
CA GLN A 169 -42.00 -7.13 58.82
C GLN A 169 -43.43 -7.68 59.01
N SER A 170 -43.66 -8.98 58.77
CA SER A 170 -44.98 -9.61 58.89
C SER A 170 -45.42 -9.81 60.35
N SER A 171 -46.73 -9.84 60.59
CA SER A 171 -47.33 -10.20 61.88
C SER A 171 -47.99 -11.60 61.82
N PRO A 172 -47.75 -12.50 62.78
CA PRO A 172 -46.87 -12.33 63.94
C PRO A 172 -45.38 -12.26 63.55
N ALA A 173 -44.60 -11.55 64.37
CA ALA A 173 -43.16 -11.42 64.19
C ALA A 173 -42.49 -12.81 64.18
N PRO A 174 -41.43 -13.03 63.37
CA PRO A 174 -40.74 -14.31 63.33
C PRO A 174 -40.09 -14.66 64.66
N SER A 175 -40.13 -15.93 65.04
CA SER A 175 -39.52 -16.45 66.27
C SER A 175 -37.99 -16.34 66.23
N GLU A 176 -37.33 -16.49 67.38
CA GLU A 176 -35.86 -16.51 67.45
C GLU A 176 -35.26 -17.65 66.62
N GLU A 177 -35.89 -18.83 66.63
CA GLU A 177 -35.49 -19.98 65.81
C GLU A 177 -35.61 -19.69 64.31
N GLU A 178 -36.70 -19.05 63.87
CA GLU A 178 -36.89 -18.64 62.47
C GLU A 178 -35.83 -17.60 62.04
N GLN A 179 -35.52 -16.64 62.90
CA GLN A 179 -34.51 -15.62 62.61
C GLN A 179 -33.10 -16.22 62.47
N ALA A 180 -32.75 -17.17 63.34
CA ALA A 180 -31.49 -17.91 63.25
C ALA A 180 -31.40 -18.68 61.92
N ALA A 181 -32.47 -19.41 61.55
CA ALA A 181 -32.55 -20.13 60.29
C ALA A 181 -32.41 -19.20 59.06
N MET A 182 -33.01 -18.01 59.09
CA MET A 182 -32.89 -17.01 58.02
C MET A 182 -31.46 -16.46 57.84
N ILE A 183 -30.69 -16.31 58.94
CA ILE A 183 -29.29 -15.89 58.89
C ILE A 183 -28.42 -16.99 58.30
N GLU A 184 -28.65 -18.23 58.69
CA GLU A 184 -27.94 -19.39 58.19
C GLU A 184 -28.20 -19.60 56.70
N GLU A 185 -29.47 -19.50 56.27
CA GLU A 185 -29.87 -19.55 54.87
C GLU A 185 -29.18 -18.46 54.03
N SER A 186 -29.09 -17.23 54.55
CA SER A 186 -28.40 -16.11 53.89
C SER A 186 -26.90 -16.38 53.72
N ARG A 187 -26.24 -16.90 54.77
CA ARG A 187 -24.82 -17.31 54.72
C ARG A 187 -24.61 -18.42 53.70
N PHE A 188 -25.45 -19.45 53.75
CA PHE A 188 -25.41 -20.60 52.85
C PHE A 188 -25.53 -20.16 51.38
N ARG A 189 -26.60 -19.43 51.02
CA ARG A 189 -26.84 -19.00 49.63
C ARG A 189 -25.72 -18.10 49.08
N LYS A 190 -25.18 -17.18 49.89
CA LYS A 190 -24.01 -16.36 49.48
C LYS A 190 -22.76 -17.21 49.25
N ALA A 191 -22.53 -18.21 50.11
CA ALA A 191 -21.42 -19.13 49.95
C ALA A 191 -21.57 -19.98 48.68
N GLU A 192 -22.78 -20.45 48.37
CA GLU A 192 -23.06 -21.23 47.15
C GLU A 192 -22.79 -20.42 45.88
N VAL A 193 -23.27 -19.18 45.78
CA VAL A 193 -22.97 -18.30 44.62
C VAL A 193 -21.45 -18.12 44.45
N LYS A 194 -20.72 -17.91 45.55
CA LYS A 194 -19.26 -17.77 45.51
C LYS A 194 -18.55 -19.06 45.11
N ARG A 195 -19.08 -20.24 45.47
CA ARG A 195 -18.56 -21.55 45.01
C ARG A 195 -18.81 -21.73 43.52
N MET A 196 -20.01 -21.37 43.03
CA MET A 196 -20.34 -21.41 41.60
C MET A 196 -19.39 -20.52 40.78
N GLU A 197 -19.16 -19.29 41.23
CA GLU A 197 -18.24 -18.35 40.58
C GLU A 197 -16.82 -18.89 40.51
N ARG A 198 -16.29 -19.43 41.61
CA ARG A 198 -14.95 -20.05 41.64
C ARG A 198 -14.84 -21.24 40.70
N LYS A 199 -15.85 -22.11 40.66
CA LYS A 199 -15.88 -23.29 39.80
C LYS A 199 -15.95 -22.90 38.33
N ALA A 200 -16.78 -21.93 37.98
CA ALA A 200 -16.86 -21.38 36.64
C ALA A 200 -15.52 -20.77 36.21
N GLN A 201 -14.94 -19.91 37.06
CA GLN A 201 -13.65 -19.29 36.80
C GLN A 201 -12.55 -20.33 36.57
N ALA A 202 -12.44 -21.35 37.42
CA ALA A 202 -11.44 -22.41 37.27
C ALA A 202 -11.57 -23.17 35.94
N ARG A 203 -12.81 -23.44 35.49
CA ARG A 203 -13.06 -24.09 34.19
C ARG A 203 -12.69 -23.20 33.01
N LEU A 204 -13.07 -21.93 33.06
CA LEU A 204 -12.75 -20.97 32.00
C LEU A 204 -11.24 -20.74 31.91
N GLU A 205 -10.53 -20.65 33.03
CA GLU A 205 -9.07 -20.52 33.04
C GLU A 205 -8.37 -21.78 32.50
N ALA A 206 -8.88 -22.99 32.77
CA ALA A 206 -8.35 -24.21 32.17
C ALA A 206 -8.53 -24.21 30.63
N LEU A 207 -9.72 -23.85 30.13
CA LEU A 207 -9.97 -23.76 28.69
C LEU A 207 -9.12 -22.69 28.01
N LYS A 208 -8.95 -21.52 28.65
CA LYS A 208 -8.06 -20.47 28.15
C LYS A 208 -6.61 -20.94 28.11
N ALA A 209 -6.15 -21.68 29.12
CA ALA A 209 -4.79 -22.22 29.13
C ALA A 209 -4.56 -23.22 27.99
N GLU A 210 -5.55 -24.06 27.66
CA GLU A 210 -5.48 -24.95 26.50
C GLU A 210 -5.45 -24.16 25.18
N ILE A 211 -6.28 -23.12 25.04
CA ILE A 211 -6.29 -22.23 23.87
C ILE A 211 -4.95 -21.49 23.71
N GLU A 212 -4.36 -21.03 24.81
CA GLU A 212 -3.09 -20.30 24.81
C GLU A 212 -1.95 -21.13 24.19
N VAL A 213 -1.96 -22.46 24.37
CA VAL A 213 -0.97 -23.35 23.75
C VAL A 213 -1.05 -23.28 22.21
N HIS A 214 -2.26 -23.26 21.65
CA HIS A 214 -2.47 -23.12 20.22
C HIS A 214 -2.13 -21.69 19.74
N GLU A 215 -2.55 -20.68 20.48
CA GLU A 215 -2.27 -19.28 20.15
C GLU A 215 -0.77 -18.98 20.17
N GLU A 216 -0.01 -19.54 21.11
CA GLU A 216 1.45 -19.39 21.17
C GLU A 216 2.12 -20.02 19.94
N ALA A 217 1.73 -21.23 19.54
CA ALA A 217 2.26 -21.86 18.33
C ALA A 217 1.98 -21.01 17.07
N ILE A 218 0.79 -20.42 16.97
CA ILE A 218 0.45 -19.48 15.89
C ILE A 218 1.31 -18.21 15.97
N ARG A 219 1.54 -17.69 17.19
CA ARG A 219 2.34 -16.48 17.44
C ARG A 219 3.80 -16.68 17.03
N GLU A 220 4.39 -17.82 17.40
CA GLU A 220 5.75 -18.22 17.03
C GLU A 220 5.91 -18.29 15.51
N GLN A 221 5.00 -18.97 14.80
CA GLN A 221 5.03 -19.06 13.34
C GLN A 221 4.86 -17.68 12.67
N LYS A 222 3.98 -16.83 13.20
CA LYS A 222 3.81 -15.45 12.71
C LYS A 222 5.07 -14.60 12.93
N ALA A 223 5.76 -14.79 14.05
CA ALA A 223 7.02 -14.12 14.36
C ALA A 223 8.15 -14.57 13.41
N GLU A 224 8.33 -15.88 13.24
CA GLU A 224 9.31 -16.45 12.32
C GLU A 224 9.08 -15.96 10.88
N ARG A 225 7.82 -16.01 10.41
CA ARG A 225 7.46 -15.50 9.08
C ARG A 225 7.86 -14.04 8.89
N LYS A 226 7.57 -13.20 9.90
CA LYS A 226 7.86 -11.76 9.86
C LYS A 226 9.36 -11.52 9.79
N GLU A 227 10.14 -12.22 10.60
CA GLU A 227 11.60 -12.11 10.63
C GLU A 227 12.21 -12.53 9.29
N ARG A 228 11.86 -13.73 8.79
CA ARG A 228 12.33 -14.23 7.49
C ARG A 228 11.95 -13.30 6.34
N SER A 229 10.71 -12.83 6.31
CA SER A 229 10.26 -11.88 5.28
C SER A 229 11.03 -10.56 5.33
N ALA A 230 11.33 -10.04 6.51
CA ALA A 230 12.11 -8.81 6.66
C ALA A 230 13.56 -9.00 6.22
N ALA A 231 14.20 -10.10 6.65
CA ALA A 231 15.57 -10.45 6.26
C ALA A 231 15.69 -10.67 4.75
N LEU A 232 14.71 -11.35 4.14
CA LEU A 232 14.65 -11.57 2.70
C LEU A 232 14.56 -10.25 1.93
N GLN A 233 13.66 -9.35 2.32
CA GLN A 233 13.52 -8.04 1.69
C GLN A 233 14.81 -7.21 1.82
N GLN A 234 15.44 -7.19 2.99
CA GLN A 234 16.70 -6.47 3.20
C GLN A 234 17.82 -7.03 2.31
N LYS A 235 17.95 -8.35 2.25
CA LYS A 235 18.91 -9.03 1.36
C LYS A 235 18.62 -8.72 -0.11
N LEU A 236 17.35 -8.63 -0.47
CA LEU A 236 16.93 -8.31 -1.83
C LEU A 236 17.29 -6.88 -2.22
N PHE A 237 16.96 -5.90 -1.39
CA PHE A 237 17.27 -4.49 -1.64
C PHE A 237 18.77 -4.24 -1.79
N GLY A 238 19.62 -5.00 -1.09
CA GLY A 238 21.07 -4.96 -1.27
C GLY A 238 21.57 -5.47 -2.64
N ARG A 239 20.75 -6.19 -3.41
CA ARG A 239 21.10 -6.66 -4.77
C ARG A 239 20.80 -5.65 -5.86
N PHE A 240 19.85 -4.75 -5.63
CA PHE A 240 19.52 -3.68 -6.57
C PHE A 240 20.56 -2.56 -6.47
N ARG A 241 21.55 -2.61 -7.36
CA ARG A 241 22.65 -1.64 -7.44
C ARG A 241 22.40 -0.64 -8.58
N MET A 242 22.00 0.56 -8.22
CA MET A 242 21.56 1.61 -9.14
C MET A 242 22.74 2.51 -9.52
N LEU A 243 23.00 2.64 -10.82
CA LEU A 243 23.94 3.59 -11.39
C LEU A 243 23.32 4.98 -11.50
N ASN A 244 24.17 6.00 -11.46
CA ASN A 244 23.82 7.33 -11.94
C ASN A 244 24.61 7.71 -13.19
N ALA A 245 24.30 8.87 -13.77
CA ALA A 245 24.96 9.34 -15.00
C ALA A 245 26.46 9.65 -14.83
N LYS A 246 26.97 9.76 -13.60
CA LYS A 246 28.41 9.87 -13.31
C LYS A 246 29.11 8.50 -13.17
N GLY A 247 28.36 7.40 -13.24
CA GLY A 247 28.86 6.04 -13.03
C GLY A 247 28.97 5.62 -11.56
N GLU A 248 28.44 6.42 -10.62
CA GLU A 248 28.44 6.07 -9.19
C GLU A 248 27.31 5.06 -8.89
N VAL A 249 27.62 4.08 -8.05
CA VAL A 249 26.68 2.99 -7.71
C VAL A 249 26.20 3.13 -6.26
N LYS A 250 24.89 3.00 -6.04
CA LYS A 250 24.30 2.80 -4.71
C LYS A 250 23.26 1.69 -4.71
N ASP A 251 23.22 0.92 -3.63
CA ASP A 251 22.12 -0.01 -3.40
C ASP A 251 20.85 0.69 -2.87
N LEU A 252 19.70 0.01 -2.94
CA LEU A 252 18.44 0.58 -2.46
C LEU A 252 18.46 0.85 -0.95
N CYS A 253 19.13 0.03 -0.14
CA CYS A 253 19.24 0.28 1.31
C CYS A 253 19.91 1.64 1.58
N SER A 254 21.00 1.93 0.88
CA SER A 254 21.77 3.16 0.98
C SER A 254 21.00 4.38 0.46
N ILE A 255 20.24 4.21 -0.62
CA ILE A 255 19.37 5.26 -1.18
C ILE A 255 18.25 5.61 -0.20
N PHE A 256 17.55 4.60 0.33
CA PHE A 256 16.38 4.81 1.17
C PHE A 256 16.72 5.16 2.62
N ALA A 257 17.95 4.92 3.09
CA ALA A 257 18.41 5.33 4.42
C ALA A 257 18.23 6.83 4.70
N GLN A 258 18.21 7.67 3.64
CA GLN A 258 18.01 9.12 3.74
C GLN A 258 16.53 9.54 3.76
N THR A 259 15.62 8.59 3.50
CA THR A 259 14.17 8.84 3.50
C THR A 259 13.58 8.69 4.91
N VAL A 260 12.39 9.25 5.13
CA VAL A 260 11.67 9.14 6.41
C VAL A 260 11.46 7.67 6.82
N GLY A 261 11.14 6.80 5.86
CA GLY A 261 10.89 5.38 6.10
C GLY A 261 12.15 4.54 6.32
N LYS A 262 13.33 5.03 5.94
CA LYS A 262 14.66 4.38 6.00
C LYS A 262 14.81 3.04 5.28
N VAL A 263 13.71 2.39 4.93
CA VAL A 263 13.62 1.07 4.31
C VAL A 263 12.89 1.22 2.97
N PRO A 264 13.40 0.62 1.88
CA PRO A 264 12.70 0.63 0.60
C PRO A 264 11.33 -0.06 0.69
N PRO A 265 10.29 0.47 0.02
CA PRO A 265 9.02 -0.23 -0.12
C PRO A 265 9.15 -1.43 -1.07
N ALA A 266 8.24 -2.40 -0.93
CA ALA A 266 8.18 -3.56 -1.82
C ALA A 266 8.03 -3.15 -3.31
N GLY A 267 8.81 -3.80 -4.18
CA GLY A 267 8.89 -3.52 -5.61
C GLY A 267 9.68 -2.24 -5.97
N ALA A 268 10.40 -1.64 -5.03
CA ALA A 268 11.38 -0.60 -5.35
C ALA A 268 12.46 -1.15 -6.29
N GLY A 269 12.80 -0.39 -7.34
CA GLY A 269 13.76 -0.81 -8.36
C GLY A 269 13.16 -1.57 -9.56
N GLU A 270 11.87 -1.93 -9.51
CA GLU A 270 11.20 -2.69 -10.59
C GLU A 270 10.36 -1.84 -11.55
N CYS A 271 10.29 -0.52 -11.33
CA CYS A 271 9.59 0.40 -12.22
C CYS A 271 10.32 0.54 -13.56
N ALA A 272 9.59 0.98 -14.60
CA ALA A 272 10.11 1.04 -15.96
C ALA A 272 11.28 2.03 -16.08
N LEU A 273 11.13 3.28 -15.62
CA LEU A 273 12.20 4.28 -15.75
C LEU A 273 13.54 3.89 -15.08
N PRO A 274 13.58 3.38 -13.83
CA PRO A 274 14.83 2.89 -13.26
C PRO A 274 15.53 1.79 -14.07
N LYS A 275 14.77 0.85 -14.67
CA LYS A 275 15.35 -0.19 -15.54
C LYS A 275 15.96 0.43 -16.81
N LEU A 276 15.25 1.38 -17.42
CA LEU A 276 15.71 2.09 -18.63
C LEU A 276 17.01 2.85 -18.39
N LEU A 277 17.06 3.66 -17.32
CA LEU A 277 18.26 4.42 -16.98
C LEU A 277 19.42 3.52 -16.60
N GLN A 278 19.18 2.46 -15.84
CA GLN A 278 20.22 1.48 -15.48
C GLN A 278 20.85 0.87 -16.74
N TYR A 279 20.01 0.42 -17.68
CA TYR A 279 20.47 -0.15 -18.93
C TYR A 279 21.25 0.88 -19.76
N ALA A 280 20.72 2.11 -19.88
CA ALA A 280 21.40 3.18 -20.60
C ALA A 280 22.81 3.43 -20.05
N TYR A 281 22.97 3.53 -18.73
CA TYR A 281 24.28 3.74 -18.11
C TYR A 281 25.24 2.55 -18.28
N LEU A 282 24.76 1.31 -18.18
CA LEU A 282 25.58 0.12 -18.40
C LEU A 282 26.09 0.02 -19.84
N HIS A 283 25.30 0.49 -20.81
CA HIS A 283 25.61 0.46 -22.23
C HIS A 283 26.16 1.81 -22.77
N LYS A 284 26.49 2.75 -21.88
CA LYS A 284 27.02 4.09 -22.21
C LYS A 284 26.13 4.90 -23.17
N LEU A 285 24.83 4.65 -23.13
CA LEU A 285 23.84 5.41 -23.88
C LEU A 285 23.52 6.69 -23.12
N LYS A 286 23.50 7.83 -23.81
CA LYS A 286 23.09 9.13 -23.25
C LYS A 286 21.56 9.22 -23.19
N PRO A 287 20.94 9.32 -22.01
CA PRO A 287 19.50 9.56 -21.90
C PRO A 287 19.13 10.96 -22.41
N LEU A 288 18.10 11.04 -23.25
CA LEU A 288 17.61 12.30 -23.83
C LEU A 288 16.29 12.73 -23.21
N ALA A 289 15.28 11.88 -23.25
CA ALA A 289 13.95 12.14 -22.72
C ALA A 289 13.25 10.83 -22.36
N MET A 290 12.22 10.90 -21.52
CA MET A 290 11.48 9.71 -21.10
C MET A 290 9.96 9.92 -21.19
N ALA A 291 9.23 8.82 -21.28
CA ALA A 291 7.79 8.79 -21.04
C ALA A 291 7.36 7.45 -20.45
N GLU A 292 6.47 7.48 -19.47
CA GLU A 292 5.80 6.29 -18.92
C GLU A 292 4.31 6.35 -19.25
N PHE A 293 3.72 5.24 -19.71
CA PHE A 293 2.31 5.16 -20.08
C PHE A 293 1.64 3.89 -19.55
N TRP A 294 0.34 4.01 -19.28
CA TRP A 294 -0.47 2.88 -18.83
C TRP A 294 -1.09 2.14 -20.02
N TRP A 295 -1.11 0.82 -19.96
CA TRP A 295 -1.75 -0.02 -20.96
C TRP A 295 -2.72 -1.00 -20.31
N GLY A 296 -4.01 -0.87 -20.61
CA GLY A 296 -5.08 -1.77 -20.15
C GLY A 296 -6.10 -1.10 -19.23
N GLY A 297 -6.86 -1.94 -18.52
CA GLY A 297 -7.85 -1.49 -17.54
C GLY A 297 -7.23 -0.79 -16.33
N SER A 298 -8.06 -0.03 -15.62
CA SER A 298 -7.65 0.64 -14.39
C SER A 298 -7.53 -0.36 -13.23
N PRO A 299 -6.51 -0.28 -12.37
CA PRO A 299 -6.46 -1.10 -11.17
C PRO A 299 -7.59 -0.70 -10.20
N LYS A 300 -7.95 -1.58 -9.26
CA LYS A 300 -9.05 -1.33 -8.31
C LYS A 300 -8.82 -0.12 -7.38
N THR A 301 -7.56 0.25 -7.15
CA THR A 301 -7.16 1.22 -6.13
C THR A 301 -6.82 2.61 -6.68
N GLU A 302 -6.65 2.75 -7.99
CA GLU A 302 -6.24 4.00 -8.63
C GLU A 302 -6.95 4.15 -9.98
N ILE A 303 -7.14 5.38 -10.43
CA ILE A 303 -7.69 5.67 -11.76
C ILE A 303 -6.53 5.77 -12.77
N ARG A 304 -6.51 4.85 -13.73
CA ARG A 304 -5.58 4.82 -14.85
C ARG A 304 -6.33 4.70 -16.16
N CYS A 305 -5.92 5.48 -17.14
CA CYS A 305 -6.50 5.52 -18.47
C CYS A 305 -5.56 4.81 -19.45
N HIS A 306 -6.12 3.91 -20.26
CA HIS A 306 -5.39 3.23 -21.31
C HIS A 306 -4.71 4.25 -22.25
N GLY A 307 -3.42 4.04 -22.52
CA GLY A 307 -2.58 4.88 -23.38
C GLY A 307 -2.13 6.22 -22.78
N HIS A 308 -2.61 6.58 -21.59
CA HIS A 308 -2.29 7.86 -20.96
C HIS A 308 -0.90 7.84 -20.31
N TYR A 309 -0.22 8.99 -20.35
CA TYR A 309 1.13 9.17 -19.80
C TYR A 309 1.07 9.58 -18.33
N TYR A 310 1.98 9.04 -17.53
CA TYR A 310 2.01 9.29 -16.09
C TYR A 310 3.42 9.64 -15.60
N PRO A 311 3.52 10.47 -14.55
CA PRO A 311 4.80 10.72 -13.90
C PRO A 311 5.28 9.49 -13.14
N SER A 312 6.60 9.45 -12.91
CA SER A 312 7.21 8.43 -12.07
C SER A 312 6.69 8.52 -10.63
N CYS A 313 6.65 7.36 -9.98
CA CYS A 313 6.04 7.22 -8.66
C CYS A 313 6.83 7.93 -7.55
N LYS A 314 6.18 8.76 -6.73
CA LYS A 314 6.88 9.45 -5.62
C LYS A 314 7.40 8.49 -4.55
N GLY A 315 6.58 7.52 -4.13
CA GLY A 315 6.96 6.63 -3.02
C GLY A 315 8.18 5.73 -3.29
N LYS A 316 8.25 5.10 -4.48
CA LYS A 316 9.31 4.12 -4.80
C LYS A 316 10.39 4.69 -5.71
N CYS A 317 10.01 5.52 -6.67
CA CYS A 317 10.87 5.95 -7.76
C CYS A 317 11.66 7.21 -7.37
N GLU A 318 11.07 8.13 -6.59
CA GLU A 318 11.70 9.42 -6.28
C GLU A 318 13.08 9.31 -5.62
N PRO A 319 13.26 8.54 -4.53
CA PRO A 319 14.58 8.40 -3.90
C PRO A 319 15.62 7.78 -4.86
N ILE A 320 15.18 6.81 -5.66
CA ILE A 320 16.02 6.13 -6.66
C ILE A 320 16.47 7.12 -7.73
N LEU A 321 15.53 7.84 -8.33
CA LEU A 321 15.79 8.77 -9.42
C LEU A 321 16.61 9.99 -8.95
N GLN A 322 16.44 10.44 -7.70
CA GLN A 322 17.33 11.45 -7.10
C GLN A 322 18.81 11.01 -7.07
N HIS A 323 19.09 9.71 -6.99
CA HIS A 323 20.44 9.19 -7.19
C HIS A 323 20.77 9.08 -8.68
N MET A 324 19.93 8.39 -9.47
CA MET A 324 20.22 8.05 -10.86
C MET A 324 20.43 9.27 -11.76
N LEU A 325 19.67 10.35 -11.54
CA LEU A 325 19.75 11.57 -12.35
C LEU A 325 20.96 12.45 -12.04
N ARG A 326 21.77 12.13 -11.01
CA ARG A 326 22.98 12.91 -10.71
C ARG A 326 23.96 12.83 -11.86
N GLY A 327 24.33 13.99 -12.39
CA GLY A 327 25.20 14.12 -13.57
C GLY A 327 24.45 14.35 -14.89
N LEU A 328 23.12 14.30 -14.89
CA LEU A 328 22.31 14.78 -16.01
C LEU A 328 21.89 16.23 -15.76
N GLU A 329 21.84 17.00 -16.84
CA GLU A 329 21.09 18.24 -16.88
C GLU A 329 19.61 17.90 -17.02
N VAL A 330 18.81 18.19 -16.01
CA VAL A 330 17.37 17.85 -15.96
C VAL A 330 16.57 19.13 -16.05
N ASP A 331 15.41 19.08 -16.70
CA ASP A 331 14.42 20.15 -16.70
C ASP A 331 14.10 20.58 -15.26
N GLU A 332 13.82 21.87 -15.10
CA GLU A 332 13.40 22.40 -13.81
C GLU A 332 12.03 21.84 -13.42
N ASN A 333 11.80 21.68 -12.11
CA ASN A 333 10.50 21.27 -11.63
C ASN A 333 9.45 22.34 -11.97
N PRO A 334 8.47 22.06 -12.87
CA PRO A 334 7.53 23.06 -13.34
C PRO A 334 6.65 23.66 -12.21
N LEU A 335 6.50 22.91 -11.11
CA LEU A 335 5.75 23.37 -9.95
C LEU A 335 6.48 24.46 -9.15
N LEU A 336 7.82 24.49 -9.17
CA LEU A 336 8.59 25.55 -8.51
C LEU A 336 8.48 26.87 -9.27
N ALA A 337 8.52 26.83 -10.60
CA ALA A 337 8.33 28.01 -11.45
C ALA A 337 6.92 28.61 -11.30
N GLN A 338 5.89 27.77 -11.11
CA GLN A 338 4.51 28.24 -10.88
C GLN A 338 4.29 28.82 -9.47
N SER A 339 5.11 28.46 -8.49
CA SER A 339 5.01 28.96 -7.12
C SER A 339 5.46 30.42 -6.94
N MET A 340 6.12 30.99 -7.96
CA MET A 340 6.55 32.40 -8.00
C MET A 340 5.43 33.38 -8.34
N GLY A 341 4.21 32.90 -8.64
CA GLY A 341 3.02 33.75 -8.66
C GLY A 341 2.59 34.10 -7.25
N THR A 342 3.16 35.15 -6.67
CA THR A 342 2.84 35.73 -5.34
C THR A 342 1.45 36.36 -5.28
N LYS A 343 0.42 35.75 -5.88
CA LYS A 343 -0.96 36.12 -5.55
C LYS A 343 -1.35 35.27 -4.37
N GLU A 344 -1.61 35.93 -3.24
CA GLU A 344 -2.33 35.26 -2.16
C GLU A 344 -3.66 34.75 -2.71
N PRO A 345 -4.06 33.53 -2.34
CA PRO A 345 -5.33 33.00 -2.81
C PRO A 345 -6.45 33.89 -2.26
N GLU A 346 -7.34 34.32 -3.15
CA GLU A 346 -8.42 35.23 -2.80
C GLU A 346 -9.44 34.51 -1.92
N THR A 347 -9.69 35.05 -0.73
CA THR A 347 -10.78 34.60 0.13
C THR A 347 -12.08 35.21 -0.39
N VAL A 348 -12.94 34.35 -0.97
CA VAL A 348 -14.23 34.75 -1.53
C VAL A 348 -15.26 34.96 -0.42
N PHE A 349 -15.14 34.21 0.67
CA PHE A 349 -16.01 34.28 1.83
C PHE A 349 -15.27 33.77 3.07
N GLU A 350 -15.43 34.43 4.21
CA GLU A 350 -14.92 33.96 5.50
C GLU A 350 -15.90 34.36 6.62
N ASP A 351 -16.29 33.40 7.45
CA ASP A 351 -16.97 33.60 8.72
C ASP A 351 -16.30 32.77 9.84
N GLU A 352 -16.88 32.77 11.04
CA GLU A 352 -16.34 32.05 12.21
C GLU A 352 -16.19 30.53 12.01
N TRP A 353 -16.88 29.95 11.02
CA TRP A 353 -16.98 28.51 10.80
C TRP A 353 -16.47 28.05 9.41
N LEU A 354 -16.47 28.95 8.43
CA LEU A 354 -16.29 28.65 7.02
C LEU A 354 -15.34 29.65 6.34
N ALA A 355 -14.36 29.14 5.61
CA ALA A 355 -13.61 29.95 4.63
C ALA A 355 -13.73 29.32 3.24
N VAL A 356 -14.14 30.12 2.25
CA VAL A 356 -14.17 29.77 0.83
C VAL A 356 -13.02 30.48 0.14
N ILE A 357 -12.02 29.70 -0.26
CA ILE A 357 -10.79 30.21 -0.87
C ILE A 357 -10.80 29.86 -2.36
N ASN A 358 -10.56 30.88 -3.20
CA ASN A 358 -10.31 30.72 -4.62
C ASN A 358 -8.90 30.13 -4.82
N LYS A 359 -8.82 28.84 -5.15
CA LYS A 359 -7.51 28.21 -5.39
C LYS A 359 -6.96 28.68 -6.73
N LEU A 360 -5.79 29.28 -6.68
CA LEU A 360 -5.03 29.62 -7.88
C LEU A 360 -4.60 28.33 -8.60
N PRO A 361 -4.43 28.36 -9.94
CA PRO A 361 -3.99 27.20 -10.73
C PRO A 361 -2.69 26.56 -10.23
N ALA A 362 -1.79 27.34 -9.61
CA ALA A 362 -0.55 26.87 -9.01
C ALA A 362 -0.74 25.99 -7.75
N CYS A 363 -1.95 25.94 -7.18
CA CYS A 363 -2.27 25.14 -6.00
C CYS A 363 -2.81 23.74 -6.34
N PHE A 364 -2.89 23.37 -7.62
CA PHE A 364 -3.38 22.05 -8.06
C PHE A 364 -2.21 21.07 -8.28
N PRO A 365 -2.30 19.83 -7.75
CA PRO A 365 -1.27 18.81 -7.94
C PRO A 365 -1.26 18.16 -9.34
N TYR A 366 -2.20 18.52 -10.22
CA TYR A 366 -2.31 18.01 -11.59
C TYR A 366 -2.55 19.16 -12.58
N PRO A 367 -2.04 19.06 -13.83
CA PRO A 367 -2.35 20.03 -14.87
C PRO A 367 -3.79 19.81 -15.33
N GLU A 368 -4.73 20.59 -14.81
CA GLU A 368 -6.04 20.71 -15.46
C GLU A 368 -5.92 21.55 -16.73
N SER A 369 -6.78 21.25 -17.72
CA SER A 369 -6.82 21.92 -19.02
C SER A 369 -6.79 23.46 -18.92
N PRO A 370 -6.22 24.19 -19.91
CA PRO A 370 -6.02 25.65 -19.87
C PRO A 370 -7.32 26.49 -19.90
N LYS A 371 -8.49 25.88 -19.73
CA LYS A 371 -9.74 26.61 -19.55
C LYS A 371 -9.78 27.11 -18.10
N LYS A 372 -9.63 28.42 -17.91
CA LYS A 372 -9.86 29.17 -16.65
C LYS A 372 -11.04 28.58 -15.88
N ARG A 373 -10.78 27.66 -14.95
CA ARG A 373 -11.77 27.13 -14.01
C ARG A 373 -11.23 27.40 -12.63
N THR A 374 -11.91 28.28 -11.91
CA THR A 374 -11.67 28.53 -10.48
C THR A 374 -12.26 27.35 -9.72
N ALA A 375 -11.43 26.62 -8.95
CA ALA A 375 -11.96 25.66 -7.98
C ALA A 375 -11.95 26.32 -6.60
N TYR A 376 -13.09 26.26 -5.94
CA TYR A 376 -13.23 26.76 -4.58
C TYR A 376 -12.88 25.64 -3.60
N THR A 377 -12.16 25.98 -2.54
CA THR A 377 -11.97 25.08 -1.41
C THR A 377 -12.67 25.62 -0.21
N VAL A 378 -13.55 24.79 0.34
CA VAL A 378 -14.29 25.06 1.55
C VAL A 378 -13.50 24.45 2.71
N SER A 379 -13.04 25.31 3.62
CA SER A 379 -12.31 24.90 4.82
C SER A 379 -13.19 25.13 6.04
N TYR A 380 -13.29 24.11 6.90
CA TYR A 380 -14.05 24.18 8.15
C TYR A 380 -13.10 24.26 9.35
N GLY A 381 -13.30 25.28 10.19
CA GLY A 381 -12.83 25.34 11.57
C GLY A 381 -11.59 26.20 11.84
N ARG A 382 -11.81 27.36 12.49
CA ARG A 382 -10.85 28.00 13.40
C ARG A 382 -11.51 28.18 14.77
N ASN A 383 -11.62 27.10 15.54
CA ASN A 383 -11.70 27.23 16.99
C ASN A 383 -10.97 26.06 17.69
N THR A 384 -10.16 26.42 18.68
CA THR A 384 -9.14 25.57 19.31
C THR A 384 -9.76 24.48 20.17
N ARG A 385 -9.92 23.27 19.61
CA ARG A 385 -9.95 21.91 20.24
C ARG A 385 -10.41 20.90 19.15
N LYS A 386 -9.44 20.26 18.44
CA LYS A 386 -9.45 19.15 17.43
C LYS A 386 -10.80 18.50 16.96
N PRO A 387 -10.95 17.96 15.71
CA PRO A 387 -9.97 17.26 14.84
C PRO A 387 -9.97 17.76 13.35
N PRO A 388 -9.38 17.08 12.33
CA PRO A 388 -8.74 17.73 11.17
C PRO A 388 -9.68 18.36 10.15
N VAL A 389 -9.16 19.40 9.50
CA VAL A 389 -9.75 20.07 8.33
C VAL A 389 -10.11 19.05 7.25
N ARG A 390 -11.40 18.90 6.94
CA ARG A 390 -11.86 18.25 5.70
C ARG A 390 -11.89 19.29 4.59
N CYS A 391 -10.97 19.19 3.64
CA CYS A 391 -11.06 19.92 2.37
C CYS A 391 -12.11 19.25 1.48
N LEU A 392 -13.20 19.95 1.18
CA LEU A 392 -14.10 19.60 0.09
C LEU A 392 -13.77 20.48 -1.11
N SER A 393 -13.29 19.87 -2.19
CA SER A 393 -13.15 20.52 -3.50
C SER A 393 -14.46 20.37 -4.25
N THR A 394 -15.18 21.46 -4.48
CA THR A 394 -16.35 21.46 -5.36
C THR A 394 -15.89 21.76 -6.77
N GLY A 395 -15.62 20.70 -7.56
CA GLY A 395 -15.57 20.83 -9.01
C GLY A 395 -17.00 21.01 -9.51
N SER A 396 -17.33 22.17 -10.07
CA SER A 396 -18.64 22.43 -10.67
C SER A 396 -18.81 21.61 -11.95
N THR A 397 -19.30 20.37 -11.82
CA THR A 397 -19.93 19.61 -12.91
C THR A 397 -21.43 19.85 -12.88
N TRP A 398 -21.88 20.93 -13.51
CA TRP A 398 -23.20 20.94 -14.15
C TRP A 398 -22.99 20.55 -15.61
N LEU A 399 -23.02 19.25 -15.88
CA LEU A 399 -23.21 18.73 -17.23
C LEU A 399 -24.68 18.35 -17.31
N HIS A 400 -25.44 19.12 -18.09
CA HIS A 400 -26.71 18.70 -18.63
C HIS A 400 -26.52 17.31 -19.26
N GLN A 401 -27.14 16.30 -18.64
CA GLN A 401 -27.41 15.03 -19.29
C GLN A 401 -28.54 15.28 -20.29
N ASP A 402 -28.19 15.44 -21.56
CA ASP A 402 -29.13 15.12 -22.63
C ASP A 402 -28.92 13.64 -23.00
N CYS A 403 -29.97 12.86 -22.73
CA CYS A 403 -30.14 11.48 -23.14
C CYS A 403 -30.05 11.34 -24.66
N CYS A 404 -29.25 10.37 -25.13
CA CYS A 404 -29.56 9.42 -26.21
C CYS A 404 -28.48 8.33 -26.24
#